data_AF-Q3AX32-F1
#
_entry.id   AF-Q3AX32-F1
#
_cell.length_a   1.000
_cell.length_b   1.000
_cell.length_c   1.000
_cell.angle_alpha   90.00
_cell.angle_beta   90.00
_cell.angle_gamma   90.00
#
_symmetry.space_group_name_H-M   'P 1'
#
loop_
_entity.id
_entity.type
_entity.pdbx_description
1 polymer ?
#
loop_
_entity_poly.entity_id
_entity_poly.type
_entity_poly.pdbx_seq_one_letter_code
_entity_poly.pdbx_strand_id
1 'polypeptide(L)' 'MAKILDGICSNTPILEGIDDWPRSASKKERFRLTRDLIQSVIADMDLDPDSLSQAEEASISAGLL' A
#
# COMPACT_ATOMS: atom_id res chain seq x y z
N MET A 1 -0.19 6.69 25.26
CA MET A 1 0.71 5.96 24.33
C MET A 1 0.14 6.14 22.94
N ALA A 2 0.58 7.17 22.22
CA ALA A 2 0.03 7.50 20.90
C ALA A 2 0.38 6.37 19.92
N LYS A 3 -0.64 5.73 19.35
CA LYS A 3 -0.44 4.73 18.30
C LYS A 3 -0.05 5.50 17.05
N ILE A 4 1.07 5.12 16.44
CA ILE A 4 1.59 5.68 15.18
C ILE A 4 0.53 5.63 14.05
N LEU A 5 -0.53 4.84 14.22
CA LEU A 5 -1.65 4.67 13.30
C LEU A 5 -2.86 5.58 13.57
N ASP A 6 -2.93 6.28 14.71
CA ASP A 6 -4.08 7.17 15.02
C ASP A 6 -4.13 8.41 14.11
N GLY A 7 -3.04 8.72 13.39
CA GLY A 7 -2.94 9.86 12.48
C GLY A 7 -3.14 9.55 10.99
N ILE A 8 -3.32 8.27 10.61
CA ILE A 8 -3.49 7.85 9.21
C ILE A 8 -4.98 7.65 8.86
N CYS A 9 -5.89 8.09 9.72
CA CYS A 9 -7.32 8.11 9.46
C CYS A 9 -7.81 9.52 9.14
N SER A 10 -7.50 10.01 7.95
CA SER A 10 -8.36 10.95 7.22
C SER A 10 -7.69 11.35 5.91
N ASN A 11 -8.27 10.91 4.79
CA ASN A 11 -8.09 11.47 3.44
C ASN A 11 -6.87 11.01 2.63
N THR A 12 -6.62 9.70 2.55
CA THR A 12 -5.90 9.14 1.38
C THR A 12 -6.95 8.62 0.40
N PRO A 13 -7.17 9.27 -0.77
CA PRO A 13 -8.17 8.86 -1.76
C PRO A 13 -8.00 7.41 -2.26
N ILE A 14 -6.80 6.87 -2.13
CA ILE A 14 -6.43 5.48 -2.48
C ILE A 14 -7.18 4.43 -1.67
N LEU A 15 -7.71 4.79 -0.48
CA LEU A 15 -8.37 3.85 0.43
C LEU A 15 -9.91 3.96 0.42
N GLU A 16 -10.50 4.88 -0.36
CA GLU A 16 -11.95 4.92 -0.50
C GLU A 16 -12.43 3.67 -1.26
N GLY A 17 -13.12 2.77 -0.55
CA GLY A 17 -13.56 1.47 -1.06
C GLY A 17 -12.92 0.26 -0.36
N ILE A 18 -11.87 0.46 0.43
CA ILE A 18 -11.29 -0.57 1.33
C ILE A 18 -11.81 -0.31 2.77
N ASP A 19 -13.12 -0.16 2.92
CA ASP A 19 -13.74 0.12 4.23
C ASP A 19 -13.56 -1.03 5.24
N ASP A 20 -13.28 -2.25 4.75
CA ASP A 20 -12.95 -3.38 5.61
C ASP A 20 -11.71 -4.09 5.07
N TRP A 21 -10.54 -3.73 5.58
CA TRP A 21 -9.43 -4.67 5.57
C TRP A 21 -9.94 -5.98 6.18
N PRO A 22 -10.02 -7.10 5.43
CA PRO A 22 -10.84 -8.22 5.84
C PRO A 22 -10.36 -8.73 7.21
N ARG A 23 -11.17 -8.49 8.26
CA ARG A 23 -10.80 -8.83 9.64
C ARG A 23 -10.62 -10.34 9.82
N SER A 24 -11.28 -11.12 8.95
CA SER A 24 -11.18 -12.57 8.84
C SER A 24 -10.00 -13.06 7.98
N ALA A 25 -9.31 -12.18 7.24
CA ALA A 25 -8.20 -12.59 6.40
C ALA A 25 -7.00 -13.03 7.24
N SER A 26 -6.40 -14.14 6.83
CA SER A 26 -5.13 -14.61 7.40
C SER A 26 -4.04 -13.56 7.20
N LYS A 27 -3.01 -13.53 8.06
CA LYS A 27 -1.86 -12.61 7.90
C LYS A 27 -1.27 -12.67 6.48
N LYS A 28 -1.16 -13.87 5.91
CA LYS A 28 -0.66 -14.10 4.55
C LYS A 28 -1.54 -13.43 3.48
N GLU A 29 -2.85 -13.52 3.65
CA GLU A 29 -3.81 -12.92 2.74
C GLU A 29 -3.83 -11.41 2.85
N ARG A 30 -3.67 -10.88 4.06
CA ARG A 30 -3.44 -9.44 4.28
C ARG A 30 -2.17 -8.98 3.56
N PHE A 31 -1.05 -9.67 3.72
CA PHE A 31 0.20 -9.33 2.99
C PHE A 31 0.03 -9.37 1.47
N ARG A 32 -0.71 -10.34 0.94
CA ARG A 32 -1.04 -10.42 -0.49
C ARG A 32 -1.82 -9.18 -0.95
N LEU A 33 -2.89 -8.83 -0.23
CA LEU A 33 -3.70 -7.65 -0.54
C LEU A 33 -2.90 -6.35 -0.45
N THR A 34 -1.98 -6.23 0.51
CA THR A 34 -1.09 -5.06 0.63
C THR A 34 -0.20 -4.93 -0.61
N ARG A 35 0.38 -6.04 -1.08
CA ARG A 35 1.23 -6.06 -2.27
C ARG A 35 0.45 -5.69 -3.52
N ASP A 36 -0.73 -6.30 -3.72
CA ASP A 36 -1.60 -6.02 -4.87
C ASP A 36 -2.00 -4.53 -4.90
N LEU A 37 -2.31 -3.94 -3.73
CA LEU A 37 -2.66 -2.52 -3.62
C LEU A 37 -1.48 -1.61 -3.98
N ILE A 38 -0.29 -1.90 -3.46
CA ILE A 38 0.92 -1.10 -3.74
C ILE A 38 1.26 -1.15 -5.23
N GLN A 39 1.15 -2.32 -5.87
CA GLN A 39 1.36 -2.46 -7.31
C GLN A 39 0.34 -1.64 -8.11
N SER A 40 -0.94 -1.65 -7.73
CA SER A 40 -1.97 -0.84 -8.38
C SER A 40 -1.68 0.66 -8.23
N VAL A 41 -1.29 1.10 -7.03
CA VAL A 41 -0.95 2.51 -6.78
C VAL A 41 0.23 2.94 -7.64
N ILE A 42 1.31 2.14 -7.68
CA ILE A 42 2.48 2.45 -8.50
C ILE A 42 2.10 2.51 -9.99
N ALA A 43 1.26 1.59 -10.46
CA ALA A 43 0.80 1.56 -11.85
C ALA A 43 -0.13 2.75 -12.21
N ASP A 44 -0.89 3.26 -11.26
CA ASP A 44 -1.76 4.43 -11.43
C ASP A 44 -1.00 5.75 -11.35
N MET A 45 0.23 5.76 -10.83
CA MET A 45 1.07 6.96 -10.81
C MET A 45 1.63 7.22 -12.22
N ASP A 46 1.45 8.45 -12.72
CA ASP A 46 2.06 8.93 -13.97
C ASP A 46 3.55 9.26 -13.73
N LEU A 47 4.34 8.21 -13.50
CA LEU A 47 5.78 8.30 -13.25
C LEU A 47 6.56 8.16 -14.55
N ASP A 48 7.61 8.97 -14.69
CA ASP A 48 8.64 8.69 -15.69
C ASP A 48 9.36 7.37 -15.36
N PRO A 49 10.03 6.75 -16.35
CA PRO A 49 10.66 5.44 -16.16
C PRO A 49 11.68 5.36 -15.03
N ASP A 50 12.42 6.45 -14.76
CA ASP A 50 13.42 6.47 -13.68
C ASP A 50 12.73 6.51 -12.32
N SER A 51 11.70 7.35 -12.18
CA SER A 51 10.87 7.43 -10.98
C SER A 51 10.12 6.12 -10.70
N LEU A 52 9.63 5.44 -11.73
CA LEU A 52 8.98 4.13 -11.60
C LEU A 52 9.97 3.09 -11.05
N SER A 53 11.17 3.01 -11.64
CA SER A 53 12.21 2.08 -11.19
C SER A 53 12.60 2.31 -9.72
N GLN A 54 12.69 3.57 -9.30
CA GLN A 54 12.99 3.91 -7.91
C GLN A 54 11.86 3.52 -6.95
N ALA A 55 10.60 3.72 -7.35
CA ALA A 55 9.44 3.33 -6.55
C ALA A 55 9.37 1.81 -6.38
N GLU A 56 9.66 1.05 -7.43
CA GLU A 56 9.72 -0.42 -7.37
C GLU A 56 10.87 -0.90 -6.47
N GLU A 57 12.09 -0.36 -6.63
CA GLU A 57 13.25 -0.75 -5.83
C GLU A 57 13.05 -0.44 -4.34
N ALA A 58 12.53 0.75 -4.01
CA ALA A 58 12.22 1.12 -2.64
C ALA A 58 11.18 0.17 -2.02
N SER A 59 10.18 -0.24 -2.80
CA SER A 59 9.13 -1.16 -2.34
C SER A 59 9.66 -2.60 -2.16
N ILE A 60 10.57 -3.05 -3.01
CA ILE A 60 11.28 -4.34 -2.85
C ILE A 60 12.14 -4.32 -1.59
N SER A 61 12.92 -3.26 -1.38
CA SER A 61 13.78 -3.09 -0.20
C SER A 61 12.97 -3.11 1.11
N ALA A 62 11.76 -2.54 1.08
CA ALA A 62 10.82 -2.56 2.19
C ALA A 62 10.09 -3.90 2.38
N GLY A 63 10.30 -4.88 1.50
CA GLY A 63 9.61 -6.19 1.52
C GLY A 63 8.15 -6.14 1.09
N LEU A 64 7.76 -5.08 0.37
CA LEU A 64 6.40 -4.84 -0.09
C LEU A 64 6.14 -5.42 -1.49
N LEU A 65 7.18 -5.49 -2.33
CA LEU A 65 7.23 -6.18 -3.61
C LEU A 65 8.23 -7.35 -3.53
#